data_AF-A0A2T2R0S7-F1
#
_entry.id   AF-A0A2T2R0S7-F1
#
_cell.length_a   1.000
_cell.length_b   1.000
_cell.length_c   1.000
_cell.angle_alpha   90.00
_cell.angle_beta   90.00
_cell.angle_gamma   90.00
#
_symmetry.space_group_name_H-M   'P 1'
#
loop_
_entity.id
_entity.type
_entity.pdbx_description
1 polymer ?
#
loop_
_entity_poly.entity_id
_entity_poly.type
_entity_poly.pdbx_seq_one_letter_code
_entity_poly.pdbx_strand_id
1 'polypeptide(L)'
;MLLSLRRMLGMEKTRQDLIRQEIRAASDIFPQDPQGRKFDFFYYGRVDEHTYEWIFHDWFKTGKDWQVATTRYLIKPNGIYRARSNQPYRLVPYEEARRLAEAVGVYYNKIKTAVYS
;
A
#
# COMPACT_ATOMS: atom_id res chain seq x y z
N MET A 1 -30.90 7.13 -4.62
CA MET A 1 -31.45 7.45 -3.28
C MET A 1 -30.95 6.50 -2.19
N LEU A 2 -31.04 5.17 -2.37
CA LEU A 2 -30.61 4.17 -1.37
C LEU A 2 -29.09 4.16 -1.03
N LEU A 3 -28.19 4.37 -2.00
CA LEU A 3 -26.75 4.46 -1.73
C LEU A 3 -26.38 5.62 -0.79
N SER A 4 -27.07 6.77 -0.94
CA SER A 4 -26.81 7.97 -0.13
C SER A 4 -27.18 7.77 1.34
N LEU A 5 -28.22 6.98 1.63
CA LEU A 5 -28.67 6.69 2.99
C LEU A 5 -27.73 5.72 3.73
N ARG A 6 -27.22 4.68 3.04
CA ARG A 6 -26.26 3.73 3.63
C ARG A 6 -24.94 4.39 4.02
N ARG A 7 -24.48 5.34 3.20
CA ARG A 7 -23.29 6.13 3.47
C ARG A 7 -23.47 7.08 4.66
N MET A 8 -24.65 7.72 4.78
CA MET A 8 -25.00 8.56 5.95
C MET A 8 -25.12 7.76 7.25
N LEU A 9 -25.61 6.51 7.17
CA LEU A 9 -25.76 5.61 8.33
C LEU A 9 -24.45 4.87 8.68
N GLY A 10 -23.32 5.17 8.05
CA GLY A 10 -22.02 4.54 8.33
C GLY A 10 -21.91 3.06 7.95
N MET A 11 -22.88 2.54 7.17
CA MET A 11 -22.91 1.14 6.77
C MET A 11 -22.03 0.81 5.57
N GLU A 12 -21.52 1.83 4.87
CA GLU A 12 -20.66 1.69 3.70
C GLU A 12 -19.21 2.04 4.07
N LYS A 13 -18.29 1.09 3.87
CA LYS A 13 -16.86 1.29 4.15
C LYS A 13 -16.28 2.35 3.20
N THR A 14 -15.53 3.31 3.74
CA THR A 14 -14.76 4.24 2.91
C THR A 14 -13.53 3.54 2.31
N ARG A 15 -12.89 4.14 1.29
CA ARG A 15 -11.61 3.62 0.77
C ARG A 15 -10.54 3.56 1.87
N GLN A 16 -10.54 4.52 2.79
CA GLN A 16 -9.60 4.52 3.92
C GLN A 16 -9.87 3.35 4.87
N ASP A 17 -11.13 2.99 5.12
CA ASP A 17 -11.47 1.84 5.95
C ASP A 17 -11.07 0.53 5.30
N LEU A 18 -11.24 0.43 3.98
CA LEU A 18 -10.76 -0.71 3.20
C LEU A 18 -9.23 -0.81 3.26
N ILE A 19 -8.49 0.29 3.04
CA ILE A 19 -7.03 0.30 3.16
C ILE A 19 -6.59 -0.14 4.56
N ARG A 20 -7.23 0.32 5.63
CA ARG A 20 -6.91 -0.12 7.00
C ARG A 20 -7.14 -1.61 7.20
N GLN A 21 -8.16 -2.19 6.58
CA GLN A 21 -8.42 -3.63 6.61
C GLN A 21 -7.40 -4.39 5.78
N GLU A 22 -7.07 -3.89 4.59
CA GLU A 22 -6.03 -4.43 3.73
C GLU A 22 -4.69 -4.48 4.46
N ILE A 23 -4.25 -3.39 5.08
CA ILE A 23 -3.01 -3.33 5.86
C ILE A 23 -2.99 -4.38 6.98
N ARG A 24 -4.09 -4.50 7.73
CA ARG A 24 -4.20 -5.52 8.79
C ARG A 24 -4.14 -6.94 8.25
N ALA A 25 -4.77 -7.20 7.11
CA ALA A 25 -4.75 -8.51 6.46
C ALA A 25 -3.40 -8.82 5.81
N ALA A 26 -2.64 -7.79 5.40
CA ALA A 26 -1.35 -7.88 4.74
C ALA A 26 -0.14 -7.77 5.69
N SER A 27 -0.36 -7.63 7.00
CA SER A 27 0.71 -7.28 7.96
C SER A 27 1.83 -8.32 8.10
N ASP A 28 1.58 -9.54 7.65
CA ASP A 28 2.47 -10.70 7.68
C ASP A 28 2.98 -11.08 6.26
N ILE A 29 2.72 -10.26 5.24
CA ILE A 29 3.30 -10.43 3.89
C ILE A 29 4.81 -10.23 3.95
N PHE A 30 5.28 -9.30 4.78
CA PHE A 30 6.70 -9.09 5.00
C PHE A 30 7.17 -9.87 6.21
N PRO A 31 8.37 -10.48 6.14
CA PRO A 31 8.97 -11.13 7.30
C PRO A 31 9.05 -10.17 8.48
N GLN A 32 8.89 -10.71 9.69
CA GLN A 32 9.17 -9.92 10.89
C GLN A 32 10.62 -9.45 10.86
N ASP A 33 10.80 -8.15 11.03
CA ASP A 33 12.12 -7.56 11.09
C ASP A 33 12.74 -7.77 12.48
N PRO A 34 13.99 -8.28 12.59
CA PRO A 34 14.64 -8.52 13.87
C PRO A 34 14.80 -7.29 14.76
N GLN A 35 14.76 -6.09 14.18
CA GLN A 35 14.85 -4.81 14.90
C GLN A 35 13.46 -4.26 15.27
N GLY A 36 12.41 -5.05 15.03
CA GLY A 36 11.03 -4.72 15.36
C GLY A 36 10.39 -3.71 14.41
N ARG A 37 10.93 -3.54 13.19
CA ARG A 37 10.28 -2.71 12.16
C ARG A 37 8.96 -3.32 11.73
N LYS A 38 8.04 -2.46 11.30
CA LYS A 38 6.76 -2.88 10.71
C LYS A 38 6.66 -2.37 9.30
N PHE A 39 6.07 -3.18 8.43
CA PHE A 39 5.90 -2.84 7.03
C PHE A 39 4.43 -2.88 6.67
N ASP A 40 3.92 -1.78 6.12
CA ASP A 40 2.63 -1.78 5.44
C ASP A 40 2.88 -1.73 3.93
N PHE A 41 2.11 -2.50 3.17
CA PHE A 41 2.10 -2.42 1.72
C PHE A 41 0.67 -2.53 1.24
N PHE A 42 0.25 -1.58 0.42
CA PHE A 42 -1.12 -1.56 -0.07
C PHE A 42 -1.24 -0.79 -1.38
N TYR A 43 -2.26 -1.16 -2.14
CA TYR A 43 -2.70 -0.39 -3.28
C TYR A 43 -3.38 0.88 -2.78
N TYR A 44 -2.90 2.06 -3.16
CA TYR A 44 -3.55 3.30 -2.73
C TYR A 44 -4.76 3.58 -3.60
N GLY A 45 -4.55 3.57 -4.92
CA GLY A 45 -5.57 3.89 -5.88
C GLY A 45 -5.01 4.20 -7.26
N ARG A 46 -5.89 4.70 -8.11
CA ARG A 46 -5.57 5.19 -9.45
C ARG A 46 -5.32 6.69 -9.37
N VAL A 47 -4.22 7.16 -9.94
CA VAL A 47 -3.87 8.59 -9.98
C VAL A 47 -4.46 9.24 -11.22
N ASP A 48 -4.38 8.55 -12.35
CA ASP A 48 -4.95 8.95 -13.64
C ASP A 48 -5.31 7.71 -14.47
N GLU A 49 -5.69 7.88 -15.74
CA GLU A 49 -6.17 6.79 -16.57
C GLU A 49 -5.19 5.60 -16.66
N HIS A 50 -3.89 5.85 -16.62
CA HIS A 50 -2.88 4.83 -16.85
C HIS A 50 -1.87 4.71 -15.70
N THR A 51 -2.08 5.45 -14.61
CA THR A 51 -1.18 5.47 -13.46
C THR A 51 -1.83 4.85 -12.22
N TYR A 52 -1.17 3.84 -11.68
CA TYR A 52 -1.54 3.18 -10.42
C TYR A 52 -0.53 3.51 -9.33
N GLU A 53 -1.02 3.87 -8.15
CA GLU A 53 -0.17 4.18 -6.99
C GLU A 53 -0.22 3.07 -5.94
N TRP A 54 0.96 2.62 -5.56
CA TRP A 54 1.19 1.70 -4.45
C TRP A 54 2.00 2.39 -3.36
N ILE A 55 1.67 2.09 -2.12
CA ILE A 55 2.34 2.65 -0.96
C ILE A 55 3.02 1.54 -0.16
N PHE A 56 4.26 1.79 0.20
CA PHE A 56 5.01 1.02 1.17
C PHE A 56 5.38 1.92 2.35
N HIS A 57 4.96 1.55 3.56
CA HIS A 57 5.37 2.21 4.79
C HIS A 57 6.39 1.35 5.52
N ASP A 58 7.48 1.99 5.90
CA ASP A 58 8.55 1.42 6.68
C ASP A 58 8.55 2.11 8.04
N TRP A 59 7.91 1.46 9.01
CA TRP A 59 7.78 1.97 10.37
C TRP A 59 8.95 1.48 11.21
N PHE A 60 9.62 2.43 11.87
CA PHE A 60 10.75 2.16 12.75
C PHE A 60 10.67 3.05 13.99
N LYS A 61 11.37 2.68 15.06
CA LYS A 61 11.43 3.47 16.28
C LYS A 61 12.65 4.38 16.30
N THR A 62 12.44 5.61 16.74
CA THR A 62 13.51 6.53 17.16
C THR A 62 13.27 6.86 18.62
N GLY A 63 14.01 6.19 19.52
CA GLY A 63 13.71 6.23 20.95
C GLY A 63 12.38 5.54 21.28
N LYS A 64 11.43 6.26 21.88
CA LYS A 64 10.09 5.75 22.19
C LYS A 64 9.07 5.96 21.06
N ASP A 65 9.39 6.83 20.11
CA ASP A 65 8.45 7.27 19.08
C ASP A 65 8.56 6.45 17.80
N TRP A 66 7.40 6.20 17.19
CA TRP A 66 7.34 5.61 15.85
C TRP A 66 7.56 6.67 14.78
N GLN A 67 8.39 6.34 13.81
CA GLN A 67 8.64 7.09 12.60
C GLN A 67 8.24 6.25 11.39
N VAL A 68 7.90 6.91 10.29
CA VAL A 68 7.54 6.23 9.04
C VAL A 68 8.32 6.81 7.86
N ALA A 69 8.95 5.93 7.10
CA ALA A 69 9.43 6.25 5.77
C ALA A 69 8.44 5.73 4.73
N THR A 70 7.81 6.63 3.99
CA THR A 70 6.83 6.28 2.95
C THR A 70 7.53 6.20 1.60
N THR A 71 7.45 5.05 0.93
CA THR A 71 7.79 4.90 -0.48
C THR A 71 6.51 4.81 -1.30
N ARG A 72 6.38 5.69 -2.29
CA ARG A 72 5.29 5.68 -3.27
C ARG A 72 5.84 5.10 -4.57
N TYR A 73 5.13 4.13 -5.13
CA TYR A 73 5.41 3.58 -6.46
C TYR A 73 4.29 3.99 -7.41
N LEU A 74 4.67 4.61 -8.52
CA LEU A 74 3.77 4.91 -9.65
C LEU A 74 4.08 3.95 -10.78
N ILE A 75 3.09 3.11 -11.11
CA ILE A 75 3.15 2.17 -12.23
C ILE A 75 2.45 2.83 -13.41
N LYS A 76 3.20 3.03 -14.51
CA LYS A 76 2.76 3.68 -15.75
C LYS A 76 3.10 2.81 -16.96
N PRO A 77 2.52 3.05 -18.14
CA PRO A 77 2.84 2.28 -19.35
C PRO A 77 4.32 2.31 -19.73
N ASN A 78 5.02 3.41 -19.44
CA ASN A 78 6.42 3.61 -19.78
C ASN A 78 7.41 3.21 -18.66
N GLY A 79 6.93 2.71 -17.53
CA GLY A 79 7.80 2.24 -16.46
C GLY A 79 7.23 2.41 -15.06
N ILE A 80 8.04 2.01 -14.08
CA ILE A 80 7.73 2.13 -12.66
C ILE A 80 8.62 3.21 -12.08
N TYR A 81 8.02 4.17 -11.37
CA TYR A 81 8.72 5.26 -10.71
C TYR A 81 8.51 5.16 -9.21
N ARG A 82 9.53 5.50 -8.42
CA ARG A 82 9.41 5.58 -6.97
C ARG A 82 9.86 6.91 -6.41
N ALA A 83 9.17 7.36 -5.36
CA ALA A 83 9.60 8.46 -4.50
C ALA A 83 9.61 7.97 -3.05
N ARG A 84 10.65 8.33 -2.28
CA ARG A 84 10.72 8.02 -0.85
C ARG A 84 10.71 9.31 -0.05
N SER A 85 9.73 9.44 0.84
CA SER A 85 9.48 10.64 1.64
C SER A 85 9.40 11.89 0.74
N ASN A 86 10.28 12.88 0.95
CA ASN A 86 10.31 14.13 0.18
C ASN A 86 11.24 14.08 -1.03
N GLN A 87 11.72 12.90 -1.44
CA GLN A 87 12.59 12.76 -2.60
C GLN A 87 11.78 12.74 -3.92
N PRO A 88 12.34 13.27 -5.02
CA PRO A 88 11.67 13.24 -6.32
C PRO A 88 11.51 11.79 -6.83
N TYR A 89 10.53 11.60 -7.72
CA TYR A 89 10.33 10.33 -8.40
C TYR A 89 11.53 9.97 -9.28
N ARG A 90 11.96 8.71 -9.20
CA ARG A 90 13.03 8.14 -10.03
C ARG A 90 12.57 6.83 -10.64
N LEU A 91 13.08 6.53 -11.83
CA LEU A 91 12.83 5.24 -12.47
C LEU A 91 13.34 4.11 -11.57
N VAL A 92 12.52 3.09 -11.39
CA VAL A 92 12.83 1.92 -10.59
C VAL A 92 13.69 0.95 -11.42
N PRO A 93 14.85 0.51 -10.90
CA PRO A 93 15.67 -0.50 -11.57
C PRO A 93 14.93 -1.84 -11.70
N TYR A 94 15.29 -2.63 -12.71
CA TYR A 94 14.63 -3.91 -13.02
C TYR A 94 14.46 -4.83 -11.79
N GLU A 95 15.51 -5.02 -10.99
CA GLU A 95 15.43 -5.90 -9.82
C GLU A 95 14.45 -5.41 -8.74
N GLU A 96 14.33 -4.09 -8.57
CA GLU A 96 13.34 -3.54 -7.63
C GLU A 96 11.92 -3.63 -8.22
N ALA A 97 11.77 -3.44 -9.53
CA ALA A 97 10.50 -3.65 -10.22
C ALA A 97 10.02 -5.10 -10.12
N ARG A 98 10.93 -6.08 -10.26
CA ARG A 98 10.61 -7.51 -10.10
C ARG A 98 10.11 -7.82 -8.69
N ARG A 99 10.81 -7.35 -7.65
CA ARG A 99 10.37 -7.52 -6.25
C ARG A 99 9.03 -6.85 -5.97
N LEU A 100 8.78 -5.67 -6.57
CA LEU A 100 7.49 -5.00 -6.45
C LEU A 100 6.37 -5.85 -7.08
N ALA A 101 6.59 -6.41 -8.27
CA ALA A 101 5.61 -7.27 -8.93
C ALA A 101 5.27 -8.52 -8.09
N GLU A 102 6.28 -9.15 -7.48
CA GLU A 102 6.11 -10.28 -6.57
C GLU A 102 5.28 -9.88 -5.33
N ALA A 103 5.62 -8.76 -4.69
CA ALA A 103 4.89 -8.25 -3.54
C ALA A 103 3.42 -7.93 -3.88
N VAL A 104 3.16 -7.35 -5.06
CA VAL A 104 1.79 -7.10 -5.58
C VAL A 104 1.02 -8.41 -5.74
N GLY A 105 1.64 -9.45 -6.28
CA GLY A 105 1.01 -10.76 -6.44
C GLY A 105 0.62 -11.39 -5.11
N VAL A 106 1.54 -11.39 -4.14
CA VAL A 106 1.28 -11.91 -2.78
C VAL A 106 0.17 -11.12 -2.10
N TYR A 107 0.23 -9.79 -2.18
CA TYR A 107 -0.80 -8.90 -1.66
C TYR A 107 -2.17 -9.20 -2.24
N TYR A 108 -2.28 -9.26 -3.57
CA TYR A 108 -3.56 -9.48 -4.24
C TYR A 108 -4.21 -10.80 -3.80
N ASN A 109 -3.43 -11.88 -3.76
CA ASN A 109 -3.93 -13.20 -3.36
C ASN A 109 -4.46 -13.21 -1.92
N LYS A 110 -3.80 -12.48 -1.03
CA LYS A 110 -4.20 -12.38 0.38
C LYS A 110 -5.43 -11.50 0.60
N ILE A 111 -5.44 -10.34 -0.04
CA ILE A 111 -6.50 -9.36 0.16
C ILE A 111 -7.83 -9.79 -0.47
N LYS A 112 -7.77 -10.46 -1.63
CA LYS A 112 -8.97 -10.99 -2.29
C LYS A 112 -9.77 -11.91 -1.37
N THR A 113 -9.10 -12.76 -0.60
CA THR A 113 -9.75 -13.72 0.29
C THR A 113 -10.13 -13.11 1.64
N ALA A 114 -9.29 -12.23 2.18
CA ALA A 114 -9.46 -11.71 3.54
C ALA A 114 -10.38 -10.48 3.65
N VAL A 115 -10.54 -9.68 2.59
CA VAL A 115 -11.23 -8.38 2.66
C VAL A 115 -12.44 -8.29 1.72
N TYR A 116 -12.35 -8.90 0.54
CA TYR A 116 -13.33 -8.73 -0.55
C TYR A 116 -14.11 -10.01 -0.90
N SER A 117 -14.07 -11.01 -0.03
CA SER A 117 -14.88 -12.23 -0.15
C SER A 117 -16.35 -12.00 0.19
#